data_AF-A0A165CFF1-F1
#
_entry.id   AF-A0A165CFF1-F1
#
_cell.length_a   1.000
_cell.length_b   1.000
_cell.length_c   1.000
_cell.angle_alpha   90.00
_cell.angle_beta   90.00
_cell.angle_gamma   90.00
#
_symmetry.space_group_name_H-M   'P 1'
#
loop_
_entity.id
_entity.type
_entity.pdbx_description
1 polymer ?
#
loop_
_entity_poly.entity_id
_entity_poly.type
_entity_poly.pdbx_seq_one_letter_code
_entity_poly.pdbx_strand_id
1 'polypeptide(L)'
;MMSQQTAPRSILSTAQLQPRNGNSTLLSLNQDIMYATLNLLSPKDALCLSLVSRALHEPARRRALSEITIGSFSALYSMCAYMLEDPPNRLHWIRSLTITFGANIVTDDESHLTDHYRLSLLAKLLALAQGLRHLSLSWIRALYETCPKVCDSLVSLPNLDHLELHGEAFALIARLRSSPKTLKLSAARDSDPFGDFLSDAFPALSTSTVETLEIDEMTDNSWPVAYPDFFRGLRRRLSVRHLAVEGRTSLPLLACIFPNLRTLRLDGVILTDMHKAFHNIDVPWWSQLDHLYIDVRLSHMQEWPLQYPTHYVQLLGCGYLHHNRDEALDVIRKTSPVMLACVVVHCQQMAFYETLAWSATRLQCLQLTFSYVTQSTERLFELLNDVTSSFASSQVHTLQILVNDQHYQTWIKSLLEPYLLPFIRVMSSLRYFSLGVGNLHAFGNNYRGIIWWWRVERTAGDKANDVETDTVILEQVKTIIGEALLDKMRQPREHDIEELDATMQAGIIRRAEDDDTPSLLSPSSHLRMNVAVS
;
A
#
# COMPACT_ATOMS: atom_id res chain seq x y z
N MET A 1 -47.38 -16.00 -61.39
CA MET A 1 -48.60 -16.28 -60.60
C MET A 1 -48.18 -16.20 -59.13
N MET A 2 -48.21 -15.05 -58.44
CA MET A 2 -49.37 -14.25 -57.99
C MET A 2 -50.47 -15.10 -57.36
N SER A 3 -50.59 -15.09 -56.03
CA SER A 3 -51.74 -14.50 -55.29
C SER A 3 -51.75 -14.81 -53.78
N GLN A 4 -51.78 -13.73 -52.99
CA GLN A 4 -52.58 -13.43 -51.77
C GLN A 4 -52.43 -14.30 -50.50
N GLN A 5 -51.96 -13.76 -49.36
CA GLN A 5 -52.62 -12.87 -48.37
C GLN A 5 -53.86 -13.47 -47.67
N THR A 6 -53.70 -13.84 -46.38
CA THR A 6 -54.65 -13.53 -45.29
C THR A 6 -53.94 -13.61 -43.93
N ALA A 7 -54.28 -12.66 -43.05
CA ALA A 7 -53.57 -12.21 -41.85
C ALA A 7 -53.70 -13.12 -40.60
N PRO A 8 -52.80 -12.99 -39.59
CA PRO A 8 -53.05 -13.47 -38.23
C PRO A 8 -53.73 -12.38 -37.38
N ARG A 9 -54.85 -12.76 -36.73
CA ARG A 9 -55.58 -11.92 -35.77
C ARG A 9 -54.79 -11.77 -34.47
N SER A 10 -54.70 -10.51 -34.04
CA SER A 10 -54.26 -9.98 -32.77
C SER A 10 -54.98 -10.58 -31.55
N ILE A 11 -54.22 -11.04 -30.55
CA ILE A 11 -54.62 -10.99 -29.14
C ILE A 11 -53.46 -10.35 -28.38
N LEU A 12 -53.47 -9.02 -28.33
CA LEU A 12 -52.71 -8.24 -27.35
C LEU A 12 -53.43 -8.40 -26.01
N SER A 13 -52.93 -9.31 -25.17
CA SER A 13 -53.23 -9.30 -23.74
C SER A 13 -52.38 -8.21 -23.10
N THR A 14 -52.96 -7.02 -22.97
CA THR A 14 -52.44 -5.92 -22.15
C THR A 14 -52.34 -6.38 -20.70
N ALA A 15 -51.16 -6.83 -20.29
CA ALA A 15 -50.79 -6.92 -18.89
C ALA A 15 -50.70 -5.48 -18.34
N GLN A 16 -51.78 -5.07 -17.68
CA GLN A 16 -51.84 -3.83 -16.91
C GLN A 16 -50.77 -3.89 -15.81
N LEU A 17 -49.65 -3.20 -16.05
CA LEU A 17 -48.72 -2.79 -14.99
C LEU A 17 -49.47 -1.76 -14.13
N GLN A 18 -50.14 -2.25 -13.08
CA GLN A 18 -50.57 -1.40 -12.00
C GLN A 18 -49.32 -0.77 -11.35
N PRO A 19 -49.28 0.56 -11.14
CA PRO A 19 -48.25 1.18 -10.33
C PRO A 19 -48.46 0.70 -8.89
N ARG A 20 -47.68 -0.30 -8.52
CA ARG A 20 -47.63 -0.82 -7.15
C ARG A 20 -46.96 0.27 -6.32
N ASN A 21 -47.77 1.16 -5.73
CA ASN A 21 -47.37 2.06 -4.64
C ASN A 21 -47.03 1.24 -3.37
N GLY A 22 -46.13 0.27 -3.52
CA GLY A 22 -45.50 -0.39 -2.40
C GLY A 22 -44.28 0.44 -2.06
N ASN A 23 -44.33 1.15 -0.95
CA ASN A 23 -43.12 1.63 -0.29
C ASN A 23 -42.26 0.40 -0.02
N SER A 24 -41.32 0.10 -0.91
CA SER A 24 -40.34 -0.98 -0.75
C SER A 24 -39.40 -0.54 0.36
N THR A 25 -39.84 -0.75 1.59
CA THR A 25 -39.01 -0.52 2.77
C THR A 25 -37.83 -1.49 2.68
N LEU A 26 -36.66 -1.05 3.12
CA LEU A 26 -35.42 -1.86 3.13
C LEU A 26 -35.63 -3.24 3.80
N LEU A 27 -36.64 -3.36 4.67
CA LEU A 27 -37.04 -4.57 5.39
C LEU A 27 -37.78 -5.60 4.53
N SER A 28 -38.22 -5.22 3.33
CA SER A 28 -38.80 -6.12 2.33
C SER A 28 -37.74 -6.80 1.46
N LEU A 29 -36.47 -6.40 1.60
CA LEU A 29 -35.38 -7.01 0.84
C LEU A 29 -35.12 -8.44 1.32
N ASN A 30 -34.76 -9.29 0.36
CA ASN A 30 -34.25 -10.62 0.66
C ASN A 30 -33.01 -10.51 1.57
N GLN A 31 -32.90 -11.42 2.54
CA GLN A 31 -31.84 -11.40 3.55
C GLN A 31 -30.43 -11.46 2.92
N ASP A 32 -30.25 -12.14 1.79
CA ASP A 32 -28.98 -12.21 1.05
C ASP A 32 -28.61 -10.85 0.45
N ILE A 33 -29.59 -10.13 -0.10
CA ILE A 33 -29.40 -8.77 -0.64
C ILE A 33 -29.04 -7.81 0.50
N MET A 34 -29.71 -7.96 1.66
CA MET A 34 -29.39 -7.18 2.84
C MET A 34 -27.96 -7.44 3.31
N TYR A 35 -27.52 -8.69 3.42
CA TYR A 35 -26.13 -9.01 3.79
C TYR A 35 -25.13 -8.54 2.75
N ALA A 36 -25.43 -8.69 1.46
CA ALA A 36 -24.58 -8.16 0.38
C ALA A 36 -24.43 -6.64 0.49
N THR A 37 -25.51 -5.93 0.83
CA THR A 37 -25.49 -4.48 1.02
C THR A 37 -24.69 -4.08 2.25
N LEU A 38 -24.88 -4.78 3.37
CA LEU A 38 -24.12 -4.54 4.61
C LEU A 38 -22.62 -4.84 4.46
N ASN A 39 -22.26 -5.81 3.62
CA ASN A 39 -20.86 -6.11 3.33
C ASN A 39 -20.15 -4.97 2.58
N LEU A 40 -20.89 -4.05 1.95
CA LEU A 40 -20.34 -2.83 1.35
C LEU A 40 -20.07 -1.72 2.38
N LEU A 41 -20.63 -1.83 3.58
CA LEU A 41 -20.39 -0.87 4.66
C LEU A 41 -19.07 -1.16 5.37
N SER A 42 -18.41 -0.10 5.85
CA SER A 42 -17.33 -0.24 6.81
C SER A 42 -17.86 -0.83 8.13
N PRO A 43 -17.03 -1.51 8.94
CA PRO A 43 -17.45 -2.01 10.25
C PRO A 43 -18.01 -0.90 11.16
N LYS A 44 -17.43 0.31 11.07
CA LYS A 44 -17.86 1.50 11.83
C LYS A 44 -19.26 1.96 11.41
N ASP A 45 -19.51 2.06 10.11
CA ASP A 45 -20.82 2.48 9.59
C ASP A 45 -21.89 1.43 9.90
N ALA A 46 -21.54 0.14 9.80
CA ALA A 46 -22.43 -0.96 10.19
C ALA A 46 -22.77 -0.92 11.69
N LEU A 47 -21.83 -0.54 12.55
CA LEU A 47 -22.10 -0.34 13.97
C LEU A 47 -23.08 0.82 14.18
N CYS A 48 -22.84 1.98 13.57
CA CYS A 48 -23.77 3.12 13.62
C CYS A 48 -25.17 2.71 13.13
N LEU A 49 -25.26 1.97 12.03
CA LEU A 49 -26.51 1.46 11.48
C LEU A 49 -27.25 0.54 12.47
N SER A 50 -26.51 -0.31 13.18
CA SER A 50 -27.08 -1.21 14.19
C SER A 50 -27.69 -0.46 15.38
N LEU A 51 -27.19 0.74 15.68
CA LEU A 51 -27.69 1.57 16.78
C LEU A 51 -28.96 2.33 16.38
N VAL A 52 -29.11 2.72 15.12
CA VAL A 52 -30.25 3.51 14.64
C VAL A 52 -31.44 2.67 14.17
N SER A 53 -31.22 1.42 13.75
CA SER A 53 -32.27 0.57 13.18
C SER A 53 -32.40 -0.76 13.93
N ARG A 54 -33.52 -0.95 14.63
CA ARG A 54 -33.83 -2.22 15.32
C ARG A 54 -33.90 -3.41 14.37
N ALA A 55 -34.46 -3.21 13.19
CA ALA A 55 -34.65 -4.28 12.23
C ALA A 55 -33.34 -4.70 11.52
N LEU A 56 -32.36 -3.80 11.47
CA LEU A 56 -31.00 -4.10 10.98
C LEU A 56 -30.02 -4.35 12.13
N HIS A 57 -30.49 -4.34 13.38
CA HIS A 57 -29.62 -4.36 14.55
C HIS A 57 -28.68 -5.57 14.52
N GLU A 58 -29.22 -6.78 14.38
CA GLU A 58 -28.42 -8.00 14.37
C GLU A 58 -27.56 -8.14 13.11
N PRO A 59 -28.08 -8.02 11.86
CA PRO A 59 -27.26 -8.13 10.67
C PRO A 59 -26.12 -7.10 10.62
N ALA A 60 -26.40 -5.84 10.98
CA ALA A 60 -25.41 -4.77 10.97
C ALA A 60 -24.39 -4.95 12.10
N ARG A 61 -24.81 -5.40 13.28
CA ARG A 61 -23.90 -5.74 14.38
C ARG A 61 -23.00 -6.93 14.05
N ARG A 62 -23.51 -7.94 13.34
CA ARG A 62 -22.70 -9.06 12.83
C ARG A 62 -21.62 -8.58 11.87
N ARG A 63 -21.95 -7.65 10.97
CA ARG A 63 -20.95 -7.01 10.10
C ARG A 63 -19.94 -6.19 10.91
N ALA A 64 -20.39 -5.39 11.86
CA ALA A 64 -19.50 -4.59 12.72
C ALA A 64 -18.51 -5.46 13.51
N LEU A 65 -18.94 -6.64 13.99
CA LEU A 65 -18.09 -7.57 14.73
C LEU A 65 -17.27 -8.52 13.85
N SER A 66 -17.45 -8.49 12.52
CA SER A 66 -16.71 -9.36 11.61
C SER A 66 -15.24 -8.97 11.47
N GLU A 67 -14.92 -7.72 11.75
CA GLU A 67 -13.59 -7.13 11.60
C GLU A 67 -13.36 -6.20 12.78
N ILE A 68 -12.38 -6.53 13.61
CA ILE A 68 -12.14 -5.87 14.89
C ILE A 68 -10.68 -5.44 14.95
N THR A 69 -10.47 -4.13 15.10
CA THR A 69 -9.15 -3.55 15.33
C THR A 69 -9.06 -3.03 16.76
N ILE A 70 -8.00 -3.41 17.47
CA ILE A 70 -7.81 -3.10 18.89
C ILE A 70 -6.47 -2.40 19.07
N GLY A 71 -6.53 -1.18 19.62
CA GLY A 71 -5.37 -0.30 19.82
C GLY A 71 -4.84 -0.22 21.26
N SER A 72 -5.53 -0.83 22.23
CA SER A 72 -5.14 -0.76 23.64
C SER A 72 -5.49 -2.03 24.42
N PHE A 73 -4.74 -2.33 25.47
CA PHE A 73 -4.96 -3.50 26.32
C PHE A 73 -6.33 -3.47 27.00
N SER A 74 -6.75 -2.31 27.53
CA SER A 74 -8.08 -2.17 28.12
C SER A 74 -9.19 -2.55 27.14
N ALA A 75 -9.13 -2.05 25.90
CA ALA A 75 -10.08 -2.40 24.85
C ALA A 75 -10.02 -3.89 24.47
N LEU A 76 -8.83 -4.48 24.43
CA LEU A 76 -8.65 -5.92 24.21
C LEU A 76 -9.41 -6.74 25.24
N TYR A 77 -9.27 -6.40 26.52
CA TYR A 77 -9.88 -7.15 27.60
C TYR A 77 -11.38 -6.97 27.65
N SER A 78 -11.87 -5.74 27.48
CA SER A 78 -13.30 -5.47 27.35
C SER A 78 -13.91 -6.22 26.16
N MET A 79 -13.22 -6.24 25.02
CA MET A 79 -13.66 -6.99 23.84
C MET A 79 -13.67 -8.50 24.14
N CYS A 80 -12.59 -9.07 24.68
CA CYS A 80 -12.51 -10.49 24.97
C CYS A 80 -13.61 -10.93 25.93
N ALA A 81 -13.80 -10.19 27.04
CA ALA A 81 -14.87 -10.46 28.00
C ALA A 81 -16.24 -10.37 27.33
N TYR A 82 -16.48 -9.29 26.58
CA TYR A 82 -17.70 -9.11 25.81
C TYR A 82 -17.92 -10.29 24.86
N MET A 83 -16.95 -10.72 24.05
CA MET A 83 -17.18 -11.83 23.11
C MET A 83 -17.38 -13.19 23.79
N LEU A 84 -16.72 -13.41 24.94
CA LEU A 84 -16.78 -14.66 25.70
C LEU A 84 -18.04 -14.82 26.55
N GLU A 85 -18.79 -13.75 26.83
CA GLU A 85 -20.13 -13.84 27.45
C GLU A 85 -21.15 -14.60 26.56
N ASP A 86 -20.86 -14.74 25.27
CA ASP A 86 -21.49 -15.66 24.30
C ASP A 86 -23.05 -15.76 24.23
N PRO A 87 -23.83 -14.65 24.21
CA PRO A 87 -25.11 -14.60 23.52
C PRO A 87 -24.88 -14.93 22.04
N PRO A 88 -25.88 -15.54 21.41
CA PRO A 88 -25.74 -16.78 20.64
C PRO A 88 -24.64 -16.67 19.57
N ASN A 89 -23.47 -17.26 19.83
CA ASN A 89 -22.45 -17.55 18.83
C ASN A 89 -21.74 -16.31 18.22
N ARG A 90 -21.56 -15.23 18.98
CA ARG A 90 -20.85 -14.02 18.53
C ARG A 90 -19.45 -14.30 17.96
N LEU A 91 -18.74 -15.25 18.55
CA LEU A 91 -17.38 -15.62 18.15
C LEU A 91 -17.31 -16.16 16.71
N HIS A 92 -18.39 -16.76 16.21
CA HIS A 92 -18.46 -17.26 14.83
C HIS A 92 -18.59 -16.13 13.79
N TRP A 93 -18.86 -14.90 14.23
CA TRP A 93 -18.96 -13.75 13.35
C TRP A 93 -17.60 -13.13 13.04
N ILE A 94 -16.61 -13.27 13.94
CA ILE A 94 -15.27 -12.72 13.75
C ILE A 94 -14.59 -13.41 12.58
N ARG A 95 -14.14 -12.61 11.61
CA ARG A 95 -13.36 -13.04 10.45
C ARG A 95 -11.98 -12.39 10.42
N SER A 96 -11.86 -11.18 10.94
CA SER A 96 -10.61 -10.43 11.01
C SER A 96 -10.41 -9.87 12.42
N LEU A 97 -9.23 -10.11 12.99
CA LEU A 97 -8.81 -9.57 14.27
C LEU A 97 -7.42 -8.96 14.14
N THR A 98 -7.32 -7.66 14.38
CA THR A 98 -6.07 -6.91 14.33
C THR A 98 -5.80 -6.30 15.70
N ILE A 99 -4.69 -6.66 16.32
CA ILE A 99 -4.27 -6.14 17.63
C ILE A 99 -2.94 -5.42 17.44
N THR A 100 -3.00 -4.10 17.46
CA THR A 100 -1.86 -3.22 17.23
C THR A 100 -1.64 -2.35 18.45
N PHE A 101 -0.50 -2.53 19.10
CA PHE A 101 -0.03 -1.63 20.14
C PHE A 101 1.13 -0.82 19.59
N GLY A 102 1.12 0.50 19.84
CA GLY A 102 2.22 1.36 19.41
C GLY A 102 3.54 0.95 20.07
N ALA A 103 4.64 1.08 19.34
CA ALA A 103 5.99 0.73 19.81
C ALA A 103 6.35 1.39 21.16
N ASN A 104 5.81 2.60 21.42
CA ASN A 104 6.06 3.36 22.64
C ASN A 104 5.34 2.81 23.89
N ILE A 105 4.39 1.89 23.74
CA ILE A 105 3.62 1.36 24.88
C ILE A 105 4.44 0.33 25.67
N VAL A 106 5.44 -0.30 25.03
CA VAL A 106 6.22 -1.36 25.67
C VAL A 106 7.10 -0.81 26.80
N THR A 107 7.56 0.44 26.75
CA THR A 107 8.51 0.96 27.75
C THR A 107 7.87 1.39 29.07
N ASP A 108 6.63 1.88 29.05
CA ASP A 108 5.96 2.35 30.28
C ASP A 108 4.94 1.34 30.85
N ASP A 109 4.52 0.35 30.05
CA ASP A 109 3.35 -0.48 30.37
C ASP A 109 3.66 -2.00 30.41
N GLU A 110 4.93 -2.39 30.63
CA GLU A 110 5.33 -3.80 30.85
C GLU A 110 4.48 -4.48 31.94
N SER A 111 3.96 -3.69 32.90
CA SER A 111 3.06 -4.18 33.94
C SER A 111 1.83 -4.92 33.40
N HIS A 112 1.31 -4.54 32.23
CA HIS A 112 0.11 -5.14 31.65
C HIS A 112 0.36 -6.49 30.97
N LEU A 113 1.59 -6.77 30.52
CA LEU A 113 1.97 -8.06 29.96
C LEU A 113 2.13 -9.14 31.05
N THR A 114 2.33 -8.72 32.30
CA THR A 114 2.39 -9.65 33.44
C THR A 114 1.02 -10.16 33.91
N ASP A 115 -0.08 -9.57 33.43
CA ASP A 115 -1.43 -10.00 33.81
C ASP A 115 -1.85 -11.26 33.02
N HIS A 116 -1.31 -12.40 33.45
CA HIS A 116 -1.59 -13.72 32.87
C HIS A 116 -3.09 -14.05 32.79
N TYR A 117 -3.90 -13.53 33.73
CA TYR A 117 -5.35 -13.77 33.72
C TYR A 117 -5.96 -13.17 32.46
N ARG A 118 -5.57 -11.94 32.11
CA ARG A 118 -6.16 -11.25 30.97
C ARG A 118 -5.67 -11.82 29.63
N LEU A 119 -4.41 -12.24 29.53
CA LEU A 119 -3.89 -12.96 28.36
C LEU A 119 -4.58 -14.32 28.16
N SER A 120 -5.02 -14.97 29.24
CA SER A 120 -5.78 -16.22 29.14
C SER A 120 -7.16 -16.04 28.47
N LEU A 121 -7.78 -14.86 28.59
CA LEU A 121 -9.02 -14.54 27.88
C LEU A 121 -8.79 -14.46 26.37
N LEU A 122 -7.67 -13.88 25.93
CA LEU A 122 -7.29 -13.85 24.52
C LEU A 122 -7.05 -15.27 23.98
N ALA A 123 -6.31 -16.11 24.71
CA ALA A 123 -6.11 -17.51 24.32
C ALA A 123 -7.45 -18.24 24.15
N LYS A 124 -8.37 -18.08 25.11
CA LYS A 124 -9.71 -18.68 25.04
C LYS A 124 -10.53 -18.16 23.85
N LEU A 125 -10.47 -16.86 23.58
CA LEU A 125 -11.13 -16.26 22.42
C LEU A 125 -10.61 -16.86 21.12
N LEU A 126 -9.29 -16.94 20.94
CA LEU A 126 -8.67 -17.51 19.74
C LEU A 126 -9.03 -18.99 19.56
N ALA A 127 -9.00 -19.77 20.64
CA ALA A 127 -9.36 -21.19 20.60
C ALA A 127 -10.80 -21.44 20.13
N LEU A 128 -11.71 -20.49 20.40
CA LEU A 128 -13.12 -20.57 20.01
C LEU A 128 -13.43 -19.89 18.67
N ALA A 129 -12.55 -19.02 18.17
CA ALA A 129 -12.73 -18.26 16.94
C ALA A 129 -12.44 -19.08 15.67
N GLN A 130 -13.14 -20.21 15.50
CA GLN A 130 -12.94 -21.13 14.36
C GLN A 130 -13.20 -20.49 12.98
N GLY A 131 -13.95 -19.39 12.96
CA GLY A 131 -14.27 -18.63 11.76
C GLY A 131 -13.22 -17.60 11.35
N LEU A 132 -12.18 -17.40 12.16
CA LEU A 132 -11.14 -16.39 11.94
C LEU A 132 -10.31 -16.73 10.69
N ARG A 133 -10.15 -15.73 9.82
CA ARG A 133 -9.41 -15.84 8.55
C ARG A 133 -8.23 -14.87 8.47
N HIS A 134 -8.33 -13.72 9.11
CA HIS A 134 -7.25 -12.73 9.23
C HIS A 134 -6.90 -12.52 10.69
N LEU A 135 -5.62 -12.61 11.01
CA LEU A 135 -5.08 -12.32 12.34
C LEU A 135 -3.81 -11.48 12.18
N SER A 136 -3.77 -10.36 12.89
CA SER A 136 -2.59 -9.49 12.97
C SER A 136 -2.26 -9.19 14.43
N LEU A 137 -1.02 -9.47 14.85
CA LEU A 137 -0.55 -9.34 16.24
C LEU A 137 0.79 -8.60 16.30
N SER A 138 0.84 -7.43 16.96
CA SER A 138 2.03 -6.57 16.95
C SER A 138 3.15 -6.91 17.96
N TRP A 139 2.99 -7.97 18.77
CA TRP A 139 3.83 -8.23 19.96
C TRP A 139 3.96 -9.74 20.23
N ILE A 140 4.10 -10.53 19.17
CA ILE A 140 4.07 -11.99 19.28
C ILE A 140 5.22 -12.54 20.14
N ARG A 141 6.39 -11.88 20.14
CA ARG A 141 7.53 -12.27 20.97
C ARG A 141 7.19 -12.23 22.45
N ALA A 142 6.62 -11.11 22.91
CA ALA A 142 6.18 -10.96 24.30
C ALA A 142 5.08 -11.98 24.66
N LEU A 143 4.14 -12.28 23.74
CA LEU A 143 3.15 -13.35 23.94
C LEU A 143 3.78 -14.72 24.11
N TYR A 144 4.80 -15.02 23.31
CA TYR A 144 5.49 -16.29 23.33
C TYR A 144 6.19 -16.51 24.67
N GLU A 145 6.83 -15.46 25.21
CA GLU A 145 7.54 -15.48 26.49
C GLU A 145 6.58 -15.50 27.69
N THR A 146 5.52 -14.70 27.67
CA THR A 146 4.63 -14.48 28.84
C THR A 146 3.43 -15.42 28.89
N CYS A 147 2.88 -15.85 27.74
CA CYS A 147 1.67 -16.67 27.70
C CYS A 147 1.66 -17.65 26.50
N PRO A 148 2.38 -18.78 26.59
CA PRO A 148 2.43 -19.78 25.52
C PRO A 148 1.07 -20.30 25.05
N LYS A 149 0.06 -20.29 25.94
CA LYS A 149 -1.33 -20.69 25.62
C LYS A 149 -1.95 -19.87 24.49
N VAL A 150 -1.60 -18.58 24.38
CA VAL A 150 -2.08 -17.72 23.28
C VAL A 150 -1.51 -18.24 21.96
N CYS A 151 -0.21 -18.56 21.94
CA CYS A 151 0.47 -19.11 20.78
C CYS A 151 -0.08 -20.50 20.39
N ASP A 152 -0.33 -21.37 21.36
CA ASP A 152 -0.96 -22.68 21.11
C ASP A 152 -2.35 -22.54 20.50
N SER A 153 -3.12 -21.55 20.98
CA SER A 153 -4.46 -21.26 20.46
C SER A 153 -4.39 -20.72 19.03
N LEU A 154 -3.47 -19.80 18.75
CA LEU A 154 -3.20 -19.29 17.40
C LEU A 154 -2.85 -20.42 16.44
N VAL A 155 -1.92 -21.28 16.83
CA VAL A 155 -1.49 -22.44 16.06
C VAL A 155 -2.65 -23.38 15.73
N SER A 156 -3.62 -23.50 16.62
CA SER A 156 -4.78 -24.39 16.45
C SER A 156 -5.83 -23.88 15.45
N LEU A 157 -5.74 -22.63 15.00
CA LEU A 157 -6.71 -22.00 14.09
C LEU A 157 -6.73 -22.72 12.72
N PRO A 158 -7.89 -23.29 12.33
CA PRO A 158 -7.95 -24.17 11.15
C PRO A 158 -8.06 -23.41 9.81
N ASN A 159 -8.61 -22.20 9.81
CA ASN A 159 -9.07 -21.51 8.59
C ASN A 159 -8.37 -20.17 8.36
N LEU A 160 -7.15 -20.01 8.87
CA LEU A 160 -6.41 -18.76 8.74
C LEU A 160 -5.89 -18.63 7.30
N ASP A 161 -6.34 -17.58 6.60
CA ASP A 161 -5.95 -17.25 5.23
C ASP A 161 -4.85 -16.18 5.21
N HIS A 162 -4.87 -15.24 6.16
CA HIS A 162 -3.92 -14.15 6.31
C HIS A 162 -3.40 -14.10 7.74
N LEU A 163 -2.08 -14.05 7.89
CA LEU A 163 -1.42 -13.95 9.18
C LEU A 163 -0.35 -12.86 9.13
N GLU A 164 -0.43 -11.91 10.05
CA GLU A 164 0.59 -10.88 10.28
C GLU A 164 1.11 -11.01 11.71
N LEU A 165 2.41 -11.26 11.83
CA LEU A 165 3.11 -11.42 13.10
C LEU A 165 4.22 -10.40 13.17
N HIS A 166 4.13 -9.50 14.15
CA HIS A 166 5.24 -8.60 14.44
C HIS A 166 6.01 -9.03 15.68
N GLY A 167 7.29 -9.26 15.48
CA GLY A 167 8.21 -9.84 16.44
C GLY A 167 8.66 -11.24 16.04
N GLU A 168 9.81 -11.65 16.58
CA GLU A 168 10.41 -12.96 16.32
C GLU A 168 9.56 -14.10 16.89
N ALA A 169 8.78 -14.74 16.02
CA ALA A 169 8.10 -16.00 16.34
C ALA A 169 8.00 -16.92 15.12
N PHE A 170 9.08 -16.98 14.34
CA PHE A 170 9.18 -17.81 13.13
C PHE A 170 8.84 -19.28 13.39
N ALA A 171 9.24 -19.81 14.56
CA ALA A 171 8.92 -21.17 15.00
C ALA A 171 7.41 -21.47 15.10
N LEU A 172 6.55 -20.46 15.25
CA LEU A 172 5.10 -20.67 15.27
C LEU A 172 4.57 -21.07 13.90
N ILE A 173 5.19 -20.60 12.82
CA ILE A 173 4.76 -20.86 11.44
C ILE A 173 4.83 -22.36 11.15
N ALA A 174 5.87 -23.04 11.63
CA ALA A 174 6.03 -24.48 11.50
C ALA A 174 5.00 -25.31 12.24
N ARG A 175 4.33 -24.71 13.23
CA ARG A 175 3.33 -25.40 14.05
C ARG A 175 1.91 -25.17 13.57
N LEU A 176 1.67 -24.11 12.77
CA LEU A 176 0.34 -23.71 12.30
C LEU A 176 -0.43 -24.90 11.73
N ARG A 177 -1.67 -25.07 12.21
CA ARG A 177 -2.62 -26.04 11.64
C ARG A 177 -3.17 -25.56 10.30
N SER A 178 -3.31 -24.26 10.14
CA SER A 178 -3.73 -23.62 8.89
C SER A 178 -2.56 -23.48 7.92
N SER A 179 -2.88 -23.24 6.64
CA SER A 179 -1.90 -22.91 5.61
C SER A 179 -2.24 -21.54 5.04
N PRO A 180 -1.83 -20.43 5.70
CA PRO A 180 -2.18 -19.10 5.25
C PRO A 180 -1.67 -18.87 3.83
N LYS A 181 -2.42 -18.12 3.03
CA LYS A 181 -2.02 -17.71 1.68
C LYS A 181 -1.15 -16.46 1.72
N THR A 182 -1.39 -15.61 2.71
CA THR A 182 -0.62 -14.39 2.93
C THR A 182 -0.01 -14.43 4.32
N LEU A 183 1.30 -14.22 4.36
CA LEU A 183 2.07 -14.17 5.59
C LEU A 183 2.88 -12.88 5.61
N LYS A 184 2.74 -12.11 6.67
CA LYS A 184 3.56 -10.93 6.93
C LYS A 184 4.29 -11.10 8.24
N LEU A 185 5.60 -10.94 8.21
CA LEU A 185 6.49 -11.20 9.32
C LEU A 185 7.34 -9.97 9.53
N SER A 186 7.42 -9.46 10.75
CA SER A 186 8.43 -8.47 11.10
C SER A 186 9.34 -9.00 12.18
N ALA A 187 10.63 -8.70 12.05
CA ALA A 187 11.64 -9.03 13.05
C ALA A 187 11.82 -7.92 14.08
N ALA A 188 12.43 -8.23 15.22
CA ALA A 188 12.99 -7.20 16.07
C ALA A 188 14.42 -6.88 15.61
N ARG A 189 14.87 -5.65 15.87
CA ARG A 189 16.14 -5.12 15.34
C ARG A 189 17.40 -5.76 15.92
N ASP A 190 17.27 -6.50 17.02
CA ASP A 190 18.38 -7.00 17.83
C ASP A 190 18.69 -8.49 17.62
N SER A 191 18.03 -9.18 16.68
CA SER A 191 18.26 -10.60 16.36
C SER A 191 18.97 -10.80 15.01
N ASP A 192 19.27 -12.07 14.68
CA ASP A 192 19.53 -12.51 13.30
C ASP A 192 18.21 -13.04 12.69
N PRO A 193 17.31 -12.15 12.25
CA PRO A 193 15.98 -12.59 11.86
C PRO A 193 15.96 -13.41 10.59
N PHE A 194 16.96 -13.24 9.72
CA PHE A 194 17.04 -14.03 8.50
C PHE A 194 17.51 -15.45 8.81
N GLY A 195 18.52 -15.61 9.68
CA GLY A 195 18.95 -16.91 10.18
C GLY A 195 17.78 -17.67 10.82
N ASP A 196 17.07 -17.03 11.75
CA ASP A 196 15.93 -17.62 12.44
C ASP A 196 14.76 -17.91 11.49
N PHE A 197 14.50 -17.03 10.52
CA PHE A 197 13.53 -17.29 9.46
C PHE A 197 13.89 -18.54 8.65
N LEU A 198 15.16 -18.68 8.25
CA LEU A 198 15.65 -19.82 7.48
C LEU A 198 15.64 -21.13 8.28
N SER A 199 15.92 -21.08 9.57
CA SER A 199 15.89 -22.29 10.42
C SER A 199 14.47 -22.72 10.75
N ASP A 200 13.61 -21.77 11.09
CA ASP A 200 12.36 -22.06 11.78
C ASP A 200 11.13 -21.97 10.88
N ALA A 201 10.99 -20.88 10.12
CA ALA A 201 9.83 -20.66 9.26
C ALA A 201 9.96 -21.37 7.92
N PHE A 202 11.16 -21.32 7.34
CA PHE A 202 11.41 -21.74 5.98
C PHE A 202 11.06 -23.21 5.68
N PRO A 203 11.38 -24.20 6.55
CA PRO A 203 11.00 -25.59 6.32
C PRO A 203 9.48 -25.76 6.20
N ALA A 204 8.71 -25.01 6.97
CA ALA A 204 7.26 -25.03 6.95
C ALA A 204 6.70 -24.42 5.66
N LEU A 205 7.25 -23.28 5.25
CA LEU A 205 6.88 -22.60 4.02
C LEU A 205 7.10 -23.47 2.78
N SER A 206 8.10 -24.33 2.79
CA SER A 206 8.37 -25.30 1.72
C SER A 206 7.26 -26.33 1.50
N THR A 207 6.30 -26.42 2.41
CA THR A 207 5.13 -27.31 2.30
C THR A 207 3.80 -26.56 2.32
N SER A 208 3.84 -25.23 2.46
CA SER A 208 2.65 -24.41 2.61
C SER A 208 2.08 -23.96 1.26
N THR A 209 0.87 -23.40 1.29
CA THR A 209 0.23 -22.73 0.16
C THR A 209 0.44 -21.21 0.18
N VAL A 210 1.52 -20.73 0.80
CA VAL A 210 1.79 -19.28 0.90
C VAL A 210 2.10 -18.75 -0.51
N GLU A 211 1.32 -17.77 -0.94
CA GLU A 211 1.46 -17.10 -2.24
C GLU A 211 2.05 -15.69 -2.07
N THR A 212 1.73 -15.02 -0.96
CA THR A 212 2.23 -13.69 -0.62
C THR A 212 3.02 -13.75 0.68
N LEU A 213 4.26 -13.31 0.64
CA LEU A 213 5.15 -13.21 1.79
C LEU A 213 5.67 -11.77 1.90
N GLU A 214 5.46 -11.15 3.05
CA GLU A 214 6.02 -9.84 3.38
C GLU A 214 6.96 -10.02 4.58
N ILE A 215 8.18 -9.50 4.46
CA ILE A 215 9.19 -9.60 5.50
C ILE A 215 9.71 -8.19 5.80
N ASP A 216 9.34 -7.67 6.96
CA ASP A 216 9.69 -6.34 7.41
C ASP A 216 10.92 -6.38 8.33
N GLU A 217 11.73 -5.31 8.28
CA GLU A 217 12.91 -5.10 9.13
C GLU A 217 13.92 -6.26 9.14
N MET A 218 14.38 -6.75 7.98
CA MET A 218 15.49 -7.71 7.94
C MET A 218 16.81 -7.02 8.33
N THR A 219 17.15 -6.99 9.61
CA THR A 219 18.35 -6.33 10.12
C THR A 219 19.43 -7.35 10.47
N ASP A 220 20.34 -7.69 9.56
CA ASP A 220 21.72 -8.05 9.94
C ASP A 220 22.70 -8.11 8.74
N ASN A 221 23.99 -8.01 9.06
CA ASN A 221 25.16 -8.28 8.23
C ASN A 221 25.55 -9.76 8.21
N SER A 222 24.97 -10.58 9.07
CA SER A 222 25.33 -11.99 9.28
C SER A 222 24.65 -12.93 8.28
N TRP A 223 24.52 -12.50 7.03
CA TRP A 223 24.13 -13.41 5.95
C TRP A 223 25.04 -14.63 5.99
N PRO A 224 24.52 -15.87 6.05
CA PRO A 224 25.35 -17.05 6.05
C PRO A 224 25.98 -17.21 4.65
N VAL A 225 27.08 -16.49 4.42
CA VAL A 225 27.98 -16.64 3.27
C VAL A 225 28.43 -18.11 3.14
N ALA A 226 28.35 -18.87 4.23
CA ALA A 226 28.92 -20.21 4.37
C ALA A 226 28.12 -21.37 3.73
N TYR A 227 26.88 -21.20 3.24
CA TYR A 227 26.09 -22.37 2.79
C TYR A 227 25.37 -22.23 1.43
N PRO A 228 26.09 -21.97 0.33
CA PRO A 228 25.50 -22.03 -1.01
C PRO A 228 24.84 -23.38 -1.36
N ASP A 229 25.34 -24.49 -0.81
CA ASP A 229 24.76 -25.82 -1.00
C ASP A 229 23.42 -26.01 -0.28
N PHE A 230 23.19 -25.31 0.84
CA PHE A 230 21.89 -25.30 1.52
C PHE A 230 20.80 -24.81 0.56
N PHE A 231 21.05 -23.69 -0.13
CA PHE A 231 20.10 -23.09 -1.07
C PHE A 231 19.81 -23.94 -2.30
N ARG A 232 20.75 -24.78 -2.76
CA ARG A 232 20.48 -25.71 -3.87
C ARG A 232 19.37 -26.70 -3.55
N GLY A 233 19.30 -27.17 -2.31
CA GLY A 233 18.23 -28.05 -1.84
C GLY A 233 16.87 -27.37 -1.77
N LEU A 234 16.85 -26.05 -1.56
CA LEU A 234 15.63 -25.27 -1.34
C LEU A 234 14.88 -24.87 -2.61
N ARG A 235 15.55 -24.88 -3.78
CA ARG A 235 15.04 -24.35 -5.07
C ARG A 235 13.70 -24.90 -5.58
N ARG A 236 13.16 -25.98 -5.01
CA ARG A 236 12.05 -26.73 -5.65
C ARG A 236 10.69 -26.62 -4.95
N ARG A 237 10.54 -25.81 -3.90
CA ARG A 237 9.40 -26.03 -2.97
C ARG A 237 8.54 -24.84 -2.59
N LEU A 238 8.93 -23.60 -2.89
CA LEU A 238 8.11 -22.44 -2.50
C LEU A 238 7.12 -22.03 -3.59
N SER A 239 5.86 -21.88 -3.18
CA SER A 239 4.75 -21.37 -4.00
C SER A 239 4.63 -19.85 -4.01
N VAL A 240 5.52 -19.14 -3.31
CA VAL A 240 5.48 -17.67 -3.17
C VAL A 240 5.61 -17.02 -4.55
N ARG A 241 4.65 -16.16 -4.87
CA ARG A 241 4.57 -15.37 -6.11
C ARG A 241 4.74 -13.88 -5.84
N HIS A 242 4.35 -13.43 -4.65
CA HIS A 242 4.46 -12.04 -4.24
C HIS A 242 5.38 -11.98 -3.03
N LEU A 243 6.49 -11.26 -3.16
CA LEU A 243 7.45 -11.04 -2.08
C LEU A 243 7.60 -9.54 -1.85
N ALA A 244 7.39 -9.10 -0.62
CA ALA A 244 7.83 -7.78 -0.15
C ALA A 244 8.94 -7.98 0.89
N VAL A 245 10.03 -7.22 0.75
CA VAL A 245 11.14 -7.23 1.70
C VAL A 245 11.49 -5.81 2.08
N GLU A 246 11.70 -5.58 3.36
CA GLU A 246 12.31 -4.38 3.92
C GLU A 246 13.56 -4.73 4.74
N GLY A 247 14.55 -3.82 4.79
CA GLY A 247 15.80 -4.01 5.53
C GLY A 247 17.00 -4.35 4.65
N ARG A 248 17.90 -5.24 5.04
CA ARG A 248 19.07 -5.65 4.24
C ARG A 248 18.76 -6.94 3.51
N THR A 249 19.16 -7.09 2.25
CA THR A 249 18.99 -8.37 1.53
C THR A 249 19.92 -8.52 0.33
N SER A 250 19.91 -9.71 -0.27
CA SER A 250 20.67 -10.04 -1.49
C SER A 250 19.75 -10.60 -2.57
N LEU A 251 19.72 -9.96 -3.75
CA LEU A 251 18.87 -10.39 -4.86
C LEU A 251 19.19 -11.81 -5.38
N PRO A 252 20.47 -12.22 -5.58
CA PRO A 252 20.80 -13.60 -5.95
C PRO A 252 20.19 -14.64 -4.99
N LEU A 253 20.18 -14.31 -3.71
CA LEU A 253 19.66 -15.17 -2.68
C LEU A 253 18.14 -15.26 -2.72
N LEU A 254 17.45 -14.11 -2.79
CA LEU A 254 16.00 -14.09 -2.99
C LEU A 254 15.59 -14.86 -4.23
N ALA A 255 16.34 -14.75 -5.33
CA ALA A 255 16.09 -15.50 -6.56
C ALA A 255 16.27 -17.01 -6.37
N CYS A 256 17.29 -17.43 -5.60
CA CYS A 256 17.48 -18.84 -5.27
C CYS A 256 16.35 -19.41 -4.39
N ILE A 257 15.88 -18.61 -3.44
CA ILE A 257 14.87 -19.02 -2.46
C ILE A 257 13.47 -19.02 -3.09
N PHE A 258 13.15 -17.98 -3.85
CA PHE A 258 11.83 -17.73 -4.43
C PHE A 258 11.91 -17.70 -5.95
N PRO A 259 12.17 -18.82 -6.64
CA PRO A 259 12.39 -18.81 -8.10
C PRO A 259 11.13 -18.49 -8.92
N ASN A 260 9.93 -18.61 -8.33
CA ASN A 260 8.64 -18.44 -9.01
C ASN A 260 7.99 -17.06 -8.79
N LEU A 261 8.75 -16.04 -8.39
CA LEU A 261 8.19 -14.71 -8.14
C LEU A 261 7.63 -14.07 -9.41
N ARG A 262 6.46 -13.45 -9.23
CA ARG A 262 5.79 -12.58 -10.19
C ARG A 262 5.75 -11.13 -9.72
N THR A 263 5.78 -10.91 -8.40
CA THR A 263 5.86 -9.59 -7.81
C THR A 263 6.99 -9.54 -6.81
N LEU A 264 7.88 -8.57 -6.98
CA LEU A 264 8.93 -8.25 -6.03
C LEU A 264 8.77 -6.80 -5.60
N ARG A 265 8.65 -6.57 -4.29
CA ARG A 265 8.70 -5.25 -3.67
C ARG A 265 9.91 -5.17 -2.74
N LEU A 266 10.75 -4.18 -2.99
CA LEU A 266 11.92 -3.85 -2.19
C LEU A 266 11.68 -2.48 -1.57
N ASP A 267 11.43 -2.44 -0.27
CA ASP A 267 11.07 -1.22 0.44
C ASP A 267 12.15 -0.84 1.46
N GLY A 268 12.75 0.34 1.35
CA GLY A 268 13.84 0.75 2.23
C GLY A 268 15.06 -0.20 2.24
N VAL A 269 15.21 -1.04 1.21
CA VAL A 269 16.18 -2.13 1.23
C VAL A 269 17.61 -1.65 0.99
N ILE A 270 18.57 -2.15 1.78
CA ILE A 270 20.00 -2.04 1.50
C ILE A 270 20.47 -3.37 0.89
N LEU A 271 20.81 -3.33 -0.39
CA LEU A 271 21.33 -4.51 -1.08
C LEU A 271 22.77 -4.77 -0.69
N THR A 272 23.07 -6.00 -0.26
CA THR A 272 24.42 -6.44 0.04
C THR A 272 25.09 -7.03 -1.19
N ASP A 273 26.33 -6.62 -1.48
CA ASP A 273 27.16 -7.25 -2.51
C ASP A 273 27.59 -8.63 -2.03
N MET A 274 26.85 -9.64 -2.48
CA MET A 274 27.17 -11.05 -2.29
C MET A 274 27.60 -11.69 -3.61
N HIS A 275 27.90 -10.93 -4.66
CA HIS A 275 28.20 -11.50 -5.97
C HIS A 275 29.39 -12.46 -5.90
N LYS A 276 30.39 -12.13 -5.08
CA LYS A 276 31.54 -13.00 -4.81
C LYS A 276 31.15 -14.38 -4.29
N ALA A 277 30.10 -14.47 -3.45
CA ALA A 277 29.61 -15.73 -2.92
C ALA A 277 28.82 -16.54 -3.94
N PHE A 278 28.19 -15.87 -4.92
CA PHE A 278 27.30 -16.50 -5.91
C PHE A 278 27.92 -16.66 -7.31
N HIS A 279 29.15 -16.20 -7.58
CA HIS A 279 29.76 -16.27 -8.93
C HIS A 279 29.78 -17.69 -9.54
N ASN A 280 29.82 -18.75 -8.72
CA ASN A 280 29.85 -20.14 -9.18
C ASN A 280 28.47 -20.82 -9.14
N ILE A 281 27.40 -20.07 -8.91
CA ILE A 281 26.05 -20.60 -8.74
C ILE A 281 25.19 -20.04 -9.85
N ASP A 282 24.63 -20.93 -10.67
CA ASP A 282 23.64 -20.56 -11.66
C ASP A 282 22.36 -20.12 -10.95
N VAL A 283 22.15 -18.82 -10.80
CA VAL A 283 21.02 -18.24 -10.05
C VAL A 283 19.77 -18.27 -10.95
N PRO A 284 18.65 -18.88 -10.50
CA PRO A 284 17.43 -18.96 -11.28
C PRO A 284 16.68 -17.64 -11.21
N TRP A 285 17.17 -16.64 -11.93
CA TRP A 285 16.56 -15.32 -11.98
C TRP A 285 15.10 -15.40 -12.45
N TRP A 286 14.29 -14.46 -11.97
CA TRP A 286 12.84 -14.44 -12.14
C TRP A 286 12.41 -14.16 -13.59
N SER A 287 12.41 -15.20 -14.42
CA SER A 287 11.95 -15.12 -15.81
C SER A 287 10.45 -14.78 -15.96
N GLN A 288 9.66 -14.92 -14.89
CA GLN A 288 8.23 -14.62 -14.84
C GLN A 288 7.90 -13.38 -13.99
N LEU A 289 8.88 -12.50 -13.74
CA LEU A 289 8.63 -11.29 -12.95
C LEU A 289 7.75 -10.31 -13.72
N ASP A 290 6.51 -10.15 -13.28
CA ASP A 290 5.52 -9.27 -13.88
C ASP A 290 5.58 -7.85 -13.28
N HIS A 291 5.78 -7.76 -11.96
CA HIS A 291 5.74 -6.51 -11.21
C HIS A 291 6.99 -6.33 -10.35
N LEU A 292 7.61 -5.16 -10.46
CA LEU A 292 8.78 -4.78 -9.70
C LEU A 292 8.58 -3.42 -9.04
N TYR A 293 8.65 -3.38 -7.71
CA TYR A 293 8.56 -2.16 -6.91
C TYR A 293 9.89 -1.95 -6.20
N ILE A 294 10.50 -0.80 -6.43
CA ILE A 294 11.81 -0.46 -5.88
C ILE A 294 11.71 0.88 -5.16
N ASP A 295 11.91 0.82 -3.86
CA ASP A 295 12.11 1.96 -2.97
C ASP A 295 13.46 1.82 -2.25
N VAL A 296 14.55 1.82 -3.03
CA VAL A 296 15.90 1.54 -2.54
C VAL A 296 16.95 2.42 -3.22
N ARG A 297 18.15 2.49 -2.63
CA ARG A 297 19.33 3.06 -3.31
C ARG A 297 19.78 2.12 -4.43
N LEU A 298 19.79 2.63 -5.66
CA LEU A 298 20.07 1.82 -6.86
C LEU A 298 21.57 1.53 -7.08
N SER A 299 22.47 2.06 -6.26
CA SER A 299 23.93 1.92 -6.40
C SER A 299 24.43 0.47 -6.45
N HIS A 300 23.61 -0.50 -6.05
CA HIS A 300 23.92 -1.93 -6.07
C HIS A 300 23.15 -2.72 -7.13
N MET A 301 22.38 -2.04 -7.99
CA MET A 301 21.56 -2.68 -9.04
C MET A 301 22.32 -2.93 -10.34
N GLN A 302 23.50 -2.37 -10.51
CA GLN A 302 24.32 -2.56 -11.73
C GLN A 302 24.59 -4.05 -11.99
N GLU A 303 24.70 -4.83 -10.92
CA GLU A 303 25.01 -6.26 -10.96
C GLU A 303 23.76 -7.14 -11.11
N TRP A 304 22.56 -6.56 -11.14
CA TRP A 304 21.32 -7.30 -11.35
C TRP A 304 21.22 -7.75 -12.83
N PRO A 305 21.22 -9.06 -13.13
CA PRO A 305 21.08 -9.55 -14.49
C PRO A 305 19.60 -9.70 -14.85
N LEU A 306 18.77 -8.67 -14.64
CA LEU A 306 17.44 -8.62 -15.24
C LEU A 306 17.63 -8.48 -16.74
N GLN A 307 17.60 -9.59 -17.47
CA GLN A 307 17.47 -9.59 -18.92
C GLN A 307 16.03 -9.90 -19.33
N TYR A 308 15.12 -9.96 -18.34
CA TYR A 308 13.75 -10.40 -18.52
C TYR A 308 12.82 -9.20 -18.63
N PRO A 309 11.97 -9.16 -19.67
CA PRO A 309 10.98 -8.12 -19.80
C PRO A 309 9.96 -8.17 -18.65
N THR A 310 9.86 -7.11 -17.86
CA THR A 310 8.88 -6.95 -16.77
C THR A 310 7.67 -6.16 -17.30
N HIS A 311 6.46 -6.42 -16.78
CA HIS A 311 5.27 -5.69 -17.22
C HIS A 311 5.18 -4.31 -16.57
N TYR A 312 5.32 -4.26 -15.24
CA TYR A 312 5.18 -3.07 -14.42
C TYR A 312 6.42 -2.84 -13.56
N VAL A 313 7.01 -1.65 -13.67
CA VAL A 313 8.14 -1.22 -12.84
C VAL A 313 7.77 0.07 -12.13
N GLN A 314 7.95 0.10 -10.82
CA GLN A 314 7.74 1.28 -9.98
C GLN A 314 8.99 1.65 -9.20
N LEU A 315 9.38 2.92 -9.30
CA LEU A 315 10.61 3.49 -8.74
C LEU A 315 10.26 4.66 -7.80
N LEU A 316 10.27 4.43 -6.48
CA LEU A 316 9.74 5.35 -5.45
C LEU A 316 10.83 6.09 -4.65
N GLY A 317 11.86 5.36 -4.23
CA GLY A 317 13.02 5.88 -3.47
C GLY A 317 13.99 6.71 -4.29
N CYS A 318 13.61 7.01 -5.53
CA CYS A 318 14.41 7.76 -6.46
C CYS A 318 14.23 9.27 -6.28
N GLY A 319 13.78 9.71 -5.10
CA GLY A 319 14.00 11.07 -4.62
C GLY A 319 15.45 11.56 -4.79
N TYR A 320 16.40 10.62 -4.87
CA TYR A 320 17.80 10.83 -5.19
C TYR A 320 18.20 10.44 -6.62
N LEU A 321 17.30 10.46 -7.62
CA LEU A 321 17.67 10.18 -9.02
C LEU A 321 18.86 11.02 -9.49
N HIS A 322 19.10 12.18 -8.89
CA HIS A 322 20.32 12.97 -9.16
C HIS A 322 21.61 12.17 -9.00
N HIS A 323 21.67 11.25 -8.04
CA HIS A 323 22.85 10.43 -7.79
C HIS A 323 22.77 9.04 -8.42
N ASN A 324 21.56 8.57 -8.76
CA ASN A 324 21.31 7.20 -9.22
C ASN A 324 20.63 7.15 -10.61
N ARG A 325 20.85 8.19 -11.43
CA ARG A 325 20.16 8.35 -12.73
C ARG A 325 20.50 7.19 -13.66
N ASP A 326 21.78 6.89 -13.78
CA ASP A 326 22.27 5.91 -14.74
C ASP A 326 21.85 4.50 -14.33
N GLU A 327 21.81 4.21 -13.02
CA GLU A 327 21.32 2.96 -12.47
C GLU A 327 19.81 2.79 -12.70
N ALA A 328 19.01 3.86 -12.53
CA ALA A 328 17.58 3.80 -12.82
C ALA A 328 17.33 3.52 -14.30
N LEU A 329 18.04 4.22 -15.19
CA LEU A 329 17.96 4.02 -16.63
C LEU A 329 18.44 2.61 -17.02
N ASP A 330 19.47 2.08 -16.36
CA ASP A 330 19.95 0.72 -16.55
C ASP A 330 18.89 -0.31 -16.15
N VAL A 331 18.26 -0.16 -14.97
CA VAL A 331 17.14 -1.02 -14.52
C VAL A 331 15.99 -0.96 -15.52
N ILE A 332 15.61 0.22 -16.00
CA ILE A 332 14.52 0.40 -16.98
C ILE A 332 14.89 -0.24 -18.33
N ARG A 333 16.13 -0.08 -18.78
CA ARG A 333 16.62 -0.71 -20.02
C ARG A 333 16.59 -2.24 -19.92
N LYS A 334 17.08 -2.76 -18.80
CA LYS A 334 17.16 -4.20 -18.47
C LYS A 334 15.78 -4.85 -18.37
N THR A 335 14.84 -4.17 -17.71
CA THR A 335 13.47 -4.65 -17.52
C THR A 335 12.54 -4.37 -18.69
N SER A 336 12.85 -3.38 -19.53
CA SER A 336 12.05 -2.96 -20.68
C SER A 336 10.53 -2.93 -20.38
N PRO A 337 10.08 -2.11 -19.40
CA PRO A 337 8.72 -2.19 -18.87
C PRO A 337 7.66 -1.75 -19.87
N VAL A 338 6.44 -2.30 -19.73
CA VAL A 338 5.25 -1.81 -20.44
C VAL A 338 4.63 -0.63 -19.71
N MET A 339 4.62 -0.69 -18.37
CA MET A 339 4.20 0.39 -17.49
C MET A 339 5.35 0.78 -16.56
N LEU A 340 5.68 2.06 -16.56
CA LEU A 340 6.67 2.64 -15.66
C LEU A 340 6.00 3.68 -14.77
N ALA A 341 6.14 3.52 -13.45
CA ALA A 341 5.82 4.56 -12.48
C ALA A 341 7.12 5.04 -11.83
N CYS A 342 7.42 6.33 -11.86
CA CYS A 342 8.61 6.84 -11.19
C CYS A 342 8.35 8.16 -10.48
N VAL A 343 8.97 8.32 -9.31
CA VAL A 343 9.04 9.60 -8.61
C VAL A 343 10.20 10.39 -9.19
N VAL A 344 9.91 11.58 -9.71
CA VAL A 344 10.86 12.47 -10.35
C VAL A 344 11.10 13.69 -9.48
N VAL A 345 12.37 14.00 -9.25
CA VAL A 345 12.81 15.20 -8.54
C VAL A 345 13.35 16.24 -9.50
N HIS A 346 13.13 17.49 -9.12
CA HIS A 346 13.21 18.71 -9.90
C HIS A 346 14.48 18.92 -10.77
N CYS A 347 15.66 18.38 -10.46
CA CYS A 347 16.89 18.70 -11.24
C CYS A 347 17.12 17.83 -12.49
N GLN A 348 16.12 17.11 -12.99
CA GLN A 348 16.31 16.22 -14.13
C GLN A 348 16.33 17.02 -15.43
N GLN A 349 17.51 17.08 -16.06
CA GLN A 349 17.70 17.72 -17.36
C GLN A 349 16.93 16.96 -18.45
N MET A 350 16.47 17.66 -19.50
CA MET A 350 15.89 17.10 -20.73
C MET A 350 16.55 15.78 -21.20
N ALA A 351 17.88 15.70 -21.13
CA ALA A 351 18.65 14.52 -21.48
C ALA A 351 18.22 13.23 -20.75
N PHE A 352 17.68 13.33 -19.52
CA PHE A 352 17.18 12.16 -18.79
C PHE A 352 15.96 11.55 -19.47
N TYR A 353 14.98 12.39 -19.81
CA TYR A 353 13.75 11.94 -20.44
C TYR A 353 14.01 11.42 -21.84
N GLU A 354 14.95 12.01 -22.57
CA GLU A 354 15.42 11.45 -23.83
C GLU A 354 15.99 10.05 -23.61
N THR A 355 17.00 9.88 -22.74
CA THR A 355 17.57 8.55 -22.47
C THR A 355 16.52 7.56 -21.95
N LEU A 356 15.54 8.03 -21.19
CA LEU A 356 14.44 7.21 -20.69
C LEU A 356 13.56 6.71 -21.84
N ALA A 357 13.11 7.61 -22.72
CA ALA A 357 12.33 7.26 -23.90
C ALA A 357 13.08 6.29 -24.82
N TRP A 358 14.39 6.47 -24.97
CA TRP A 358 15.25 5.55 -25.71
C TRP A 358 15.43 4.18 -25.03
N SER A 359 15.49 4.15 -23.69
CA SER A 359 15.74 2.92 -22.93
C SER A 359 14.50 2.05 -22.76
N ALA A 360 13.30 2.65 -22.77
CA ALA A 360 12.03 1.99 -22.49
C ALA A 360 11.22 1.75 -23.78
N THR A 361 11.76 0.95 -24.72
CA THR A 361 11.17 0.76 -26.07
C THR A 361 9.79 0.10 -26.08
N ARG A 362 9.43 -0.65 -25.02
CA ARG A 362 8.12 -1.31 -24.85
C ARG A 362 7.12 -0.45 -24.07
N LEU A 363 7.50 0.74 -23.65
CA LEU A 363 6.70 1.56 -22.75
C LEU A 363 5.42 2.05 -23.43
N GLN A 364 4.29 1.72 -22.81
CA GLN A 364 2.95 2.15 -23.23
C GLN A 364 2.27 3.01 -22.19
N CYS A 365 2.60 2.83 -20.91
CA CYS A 365 2.02 3.59 -19.80
C CYS A 365 3.15 4.23 -18.98
N LEU A 366 3.13 5.55 -18.87
CA LEU A 366 4.09 6.30 -18.07
C LEU A 366 3.36 7.04 -16.95
N GLN A 367 3.79 6.83 -15.71
CA GLN A 367 3.33 7.58 -14.55
C GLN A 367 4.53 8.33 -13.95
N LEU A 368 4.46 9.66 -13.93
CA LEU A 368 5.47 10.53 -13.34
C LEU A 368 4.89 11.17 -12.09
N THR A 369 5.53 10.96 -10.94
CA THR A 369 5.17 11.63 -9.70
C THR A 369 6.18 12.72 -9.38
N PHE A 370 5.78 13.96 -9.42
CA PHE A 370 6.64 15.10 -9.13
C PHE A 370 6.59 15.42 -7.63
N SER A 371 7.69 15.11 -6.95
CA SER A 371 7.92 15.47 -5.56
C SER A 371 8.69 16.78 -5.49
N TYR A 372 8.21 17.75 -4.69
CA TYR A 372 8.84 19.06 -4.50
C TYR A 372 8.79 19.99 -5.73
N VAL A 373 7.57 20.35 -6.14
CA VAL A 373 7.42 21.55 -6.98
C VAL A 373 7.64 22.75 -6.05
N THR A 374 8.82 23.36 -6.13
CA THR A 374 9.02 24.75 -5.69
C THR A 374 7.87 25.61 -6.22
N GLN A 375 7.43 26.64 -5.50
CA GLN A 375 6.25 27.49 -5.78
C GLN A 375 6.09 28.10 -7.20
N SER A 376 6.95 27.79 -8.18
CA SER A 376 6.85 28.28 -9.55
C SER A 376 6.21 27.26 -10.49
N THR A 377 5.04 27.63 -11.02
CA THR A 377 4.34 26.94 -12.12
C THR A 377 5.18 26.84 -13.38
N GLU A 378 6.07 27.82 -13.63
CA GLU A 378 6.99 27.87 -14.78
C GLU A 378 7.84 26.62 -14.90
N ARG A 379 8.31 26.12 -13.77
CA ARG A 379 9.19 24.96 -13.73
C ARG A 379 8.47 23.65 -14.01
N LEU A 380 7.23 23.51 -13.54
CA LEU A 380 6.42 22.37 -13.97
C LEU A 380 6.22 22.43 -15.49
N PHE A 381 6.03 23.61 -16.08
CA PHE A 381 5.89 23.75 -17.53
C PHE A 381 7.15 23.34 -18.29
N GLU A 382 8.33 23.81 -17.87
CA GLU A 382 9.61 23.37 -18.45
C GLU A 382 9.73 21.85 -18.42
N LEU A 383 9.39 21.24 -17.28
CA LEU A 383 9.43 19.80 -17.09
C LEU A 383 8.44 19.06 -18.00
N LEU A 384 7.22 19.57 -18.10
CA LEU A 384 6.21 19.03 -19.01
C LEU A 384 6.68 19.12 -20.46
N ASN A 385 7.26 20.24 -20.87
CA ASN A 385 7.81 20.42 -22.22
C ASN A 385 8.96 19.43 -22.51
N ASP A 386 9.86 19.22 -21.55
CA ASP A 386 10.96 18.26 -21.67
C ASP A 386 10.45 16.82 -21.82
N VAL A 387 9.48 16.42 -20.99
CA VAL A 387 8.82 15.11 -21.09
C VAL A 387 8.15 14.97 -22.46
N THR A 388 7.37 15.97 -22.88
CA THR A 388 6.65 15.91 -24.15
C THR A 388 7.59 15.74 -25.33
N SER A 389 8.62 16.57 -25.38
CA SER A 389 9.58 16.59 -26.48
C SER A 389 10.33 15.27 -26.57
N SER A 390 10.72 14.71 -25.42
CA SER A 390 11.44 13.44 -25.34
C SER A 390 10.57 12.24 -25.73
N PHE A 391 9.27 12.28 -25.44
CA PHE A 391 8.33 11.19 -25.71
C PHE A 391 7.47 11.41 -26.97
N ALA A 392 7.72 12.45 -27.75
CA ALA A 392 6.96 12.80 -28.96
C ALA A 392 6.87 11.66 -29.98
N SER A 393 7.95 10.89 -30.12
CA SER A 393 8.09 9.73 -31.01
C SER A 393 7.88 8.37 -30.32
N SER A 394 7.56 8.36 -29.02
CA SER A 394 7.36 7.13 -28.26
C SER A 394 6.03 6.45 -28.59
N GLN A 395 5.84 5.21 -28.11
CA GLN A 395 4.57 4.47 -28.20
C GLN A 395 3.71 4.62 -26.93
N VAL A 396 3.95 5.66 -26.13
CA VAL A 396 3.21 5.88 -24.89
C VAL A 396 1.75 6.22 -25.22
N HIS A 397 0.83 5.36 -24.81
CA HIS A 397 -0.61 5.53 -24.96
C HIS A 397 -1.25 6.20 -23.74
N THR A 398 -0.68 5.99 -22.57
CA THR A 398 -1.20 6.52 -21.30
C THR A 398 -0.10 7.29 -20.60
N LEU A 399 -0.37 8.55 -20.28
CA LEU A 399 0.50 9.35 -19.44
C LEU A 399 -0.26 9.83 -18.22
N GLN A 400 0.27 9.54 -17.04
CA GLN A 400 -0.24 10.02 -15.77
C GLN A 400 0.81 10.89 -15.10
N ILE A 401 0.40 12.07 -14.67
CA ILE A 401 1.24 13.03 -13.98
C ILE A 401 0.64 13.25 -12.61
N LEU A 402 1.36 12.89 -11.56
CA LEU A 402 0.94 13.12 -10.19
C LEU A 402 1.81 14.22 -9.60
N VAL A 403 1.20 15.31 -9.20
CA VAL A 403 1.91 16.37 -8.48
C VAL A 403 1.69 16.14 -6.99
N ASN A 404 2.80 16.01 -6.27
CA ASN A 404 2.83 15.96 -4.81
C ASN A 404 2.96 17.38 -4.26
N ASP A 405 1.83 18.04 -4.03
CA ASP A 405 1.74 19.41 -3.51
C ASP A 405 0.55 19.53 -2.55
N GLN A 406 0.82 20.05 -1.35
CA GLN A 406 -0.20 20.28 -0.32
C GLN A 406 -1.03 21.55 -0.57
N HIS A 407 -0.56 22.46 -1.43
CA HIS A 407 -1.16 23.80 -1.66
C HIS A 407 -1.83 23.96 -3.05
N TYR A 408 -2.28 22.87 -3.64
CA TYR A 408 -2.67 22.79 -5.05
C TYR A 408 -3.88 23.60 -5.51
N GLN A 409 -4.71 24.09 -4.57
CA GLN A 409 -5.99 24.73 -4.92
C GLN A 409 -5.80 26.03 -5.72
N THR A 410 -4.65 26.69 -5.63
CA THR A 410 -4.44 28.04 -6.18
C THR A 410 -3.97 28.08 -7.64
N TRP A 411 -3.32 27.03 -8.16
CA TRP A 411 -2.62 27.08 -9.45
C TRP A 411 -3.13 26.09 -10.52
N ILE A 412 -4.00 25.15 -10.17
CA ILE A 412 -4.58 24.21 -11.15
C ILE A 412 -5.27 24.96 -12.30
N LYS A 413 -6.02 26.02 -12.00
CA LYS A 413 -6.70 26.81 -13.05
C LYS A 413 -5.72 27.50 -14.00
N SER A 414 -4.61 28.01 -13.50
CA SER A 414 -3.58 28.66 -14.34
C SER A 414 -2.74 27.66 -15.12
N LEU A 415 -2.68 26.40 -14.68
CA LEU A 415 -1.92 25.33 -15.35
C LEU A 415 -2.64 24.73 -16.56
N LEU A 416 -3.95 24.46 -16.41
CA LEU A 416 -4.69 23.60 -17.33
C LEU A 416 -4.91 24.24 -18.71
N GLU A 417 -5.12 25.55 -18.77
CA GLU A 417 -5.69 26.20 -19.97
C GLU A 417 -4.66 26.47 -21.08
N PRO A 418 -3.48 27.04 -20.82
CA PRO A 418 -2.55 27.40 -21.90
C PRO A 418 -1.63 26.25 -22.34
N TYR A 419 -1.41 25.25 -21.47
CA TYR A 419 -0.20 24.41 -21.57
C TYR A 419 -0.47 22.92 -21.78
N LEU A 420 -1.58 22.37 -21.27
CA LEU A 420 -1.89 20.95 -21.48
C LEU A 420 -2.26 20.61 -22.92
N LEU A 421 -2.84 21.55 -23.66
CA LEU A 421 -3.21 21.30 -25.04
C LEU A 421 -2.00 21.17 -25.97
N PRO A 422 -1.03 22.12 -25.98
CA PRO A 422 0.21 21.95 -26.71
C PRO A 422 0.93 20.65 -26.35
N PHE A 423 0.93 20.30 -25.06
CA PHE A 423 1.49 19.06 -24.52
C PHE A 423 0.88 17.81 -25.20
N ILE A 424 -0.45 17.69 -25.21
CA ILE A 424 -1.16 16.51 -25.73
C ILE A 424 -0.96 16.35 -27.24
N ARG A 425 -0.81 17.47 -27.99
CA ARG A 425 -0.67 17.43 -29.46
C ARG A 425 0.63 16.76 -29.91
N VAL A 426 1.73 17.06 -29.24
CA VAL A 426 3.07 16.63 -29.64
C VAL A 426 3.23 15.10 -29.50
N MET A 427 2.60 14.47 -28.50
CA MET A 427 2.69 13.02 -28.30
C MET A 427 1.69 12.27 -29.17
N SER A 428 2.10 11.93 -30.40
CA SER A 428 1.19 11.39 -31.43
C SER A 428 0.47 10.08 -31.05
N SER A 429 1.06 9.26 -30.18
CA SER A 429 0.52 7.99 -29.71
C SER A 429 -0.44 8.12 -28.52
N LEU A 430 -0.49 9.27 -27.85
CA LEU A 430 -1.20 9.43 -26.58
C LEU A 430 -2.71 9.28 -26.77
N ARG A 431 -3.33 8.42 -25.97
CA ARG A 431 -4.77 8.11 -25.94
C ARG A 431 -5.43 8.50 -24.63
N TYR A 432 -4.70 8.40 -23.53
CA TYR A 432 -5.17 8.72 -22.20
C TYR A 432 -4.18 9.63 -21.50
N PHE A 433 -4.68 10.69 -20.89
CA PHE A 433 -3.90 11.60 -20.08
C PHE A 433 -4.54 11.69 -18.70
N SER A 434 -3.72 11.72 -17.65
CA SER A 434 -4.17 11.94 -16.29
C SER A 434 -3.29 12.95 -15.58
N LEU A 435 -3.91 13.82 -14.80
CA LEU A 435 -3.26 14.75 -13.91
C LEU A 435 -3.85 14.51 -12.52
N GLY A 436 -3.02 14.18 -11.56
CA GLY A 436 -3.36 14.17 -10.15
C GLY A 436 -2.74 15.36 -9.47
N VAL A 437 -3.47 16.02 -8.57
CA VAL A 437 -2.82 16.84 -7.53
C VAL A 437 -3.29 16.45 -6.11
N GLY A 438 -2.33 16.35 -5.18
CA GLY A 438 -2.55 15.85 -3.83
C GLY A 438 -1.25 15.54 -3.10
N ASN A 439 -1.34 14.70 -2.08
CA ASN A 439 -0.23 14.33 -1.21
C ASN A 439 0.17 12.86 -1.47
N LEU A 440 1.44 12.65 -1.77
CA LEU A 440 2.05 11.33 -1.73
C LEU A 440 2.63 11.12 -0.33
N HIS A 441 2.05 10.19 0.43
CA HIS A 441 2.64 9.81 1.72
C HIS A 441 4.04 9.22 1.49
N ALA A 442 5.03 9.75 2.22
CA ALA A 442 6.43 9.33 2.12
C ALA A 442 6.67 7.83 2.36
N PHE A 443 5.71 7.14 2.99
CA PHE A 443 5.81 5.74 3.40
C PHE A 443 4.69 4.86 2.81
N GLY A 444 4.03 5.30 1.73
CA GLY A 444 2.99 4.48 1.11
C GLY A 444 2.63 4.90 -0.31
N ASN A 445 2.40 3.91 -1.16
CA ASN A 445 1.95 4.07 -2.57
C ASN A 445 0.55 4.66 -2.73
N ASN A 446 -0.01 5.19 -1.66
CA ASN A 446 -1.37 5.70 -1.62
C ASN A 446 -1.32 7.21 -1.85
N TYR A 447 -1.36 7.57 -3.13
CA TYR A 447 -1.61 8.93 -3.54
C TYR A 447 -2.97 9.39 -3.01
N ARG A 448 -2.98 10.43 -2.17
CA ARG A 448 -4.20 11.04 -1.65
C ARG A 448 -4.41 12.37 -2.34
N GLY A 449 -5.26 12.39 -3.36
CA GLY A 449 -5.48 13.59 -4.16
C GLY A 449 -6.69 13.48 -5.06
N ILE A 450 -6.89 14.54 -5.84
CA ILE A 450 -7.85 14.55 -6.93
C ILE A 450 -7.11 14.16 -8.19
N ILE A 451 -7.65 13.17 -8.90
CA ILE A 451 -7.11 12.71 -10.19
C ILE A 451 -8.15 12.99 -11.27
N TRP A 452 -7.74 13.71 -12.30
CA TRP A 452 -8.50 13.93 -13.52
C TRP A 452 -7.99 13.00 -14.62
N TRP A 453 -8.91 12.54 -15.45
CA TRP A 453 -8.62 11.67 -16.60
C TRP A 453 -9.26 12.26 -17.84
N TRP A 454 -8.52 12.24 -18.94
CA TRP A 454 -8.96 12.68 -20.25
C TRP A 454 -8.65 11.60 -21.28
N ARG A 455 -9.59 11.42 -22.21
CA ARG A 455 -9.37 10.65 -23.43
C ARG A 455 -8.96 11.61 -24.54
N VAL A 456 -7.86 11.31 -25.21
CA VAL A 456 -7.38 12.09 -26.35
C VAL A 456 -8.03 11.53 -27.61
N GLU A 457 -8.94 12.30 -28.20
CA GLU A 457 -9.58 11.95 -29.47
C GLU A 457 -8.84 12.64 -30.62
N ARG A 458 -8.46 11.85 -31.63
CA ARG A 458 -7.83 12.34 -32.85
C ARG A 458 -8.78 12.04 -34.01
N THR A 459 -9.33 13.08 -34.62
CA THR A 459 -10.16 12.94 -35.82
C THR A 459 -9.27 12.44 -36.96
N ALA A 460 -9.63 11.30 -37.56
CA ALA A 460 -8.81 10.59 -38.55
C ALA A 460 -8.64 11.31 -39.91
N GLY A 461 -8.95 12.62 -39.98
CA GLY A 461 -8.94 13.41 -41.20
C GLY A 461 -8.25 14.77 -41.10
N ASP A 462 -7.92 15.26 -39.90
CA ASP A 462 -7.41 16.62 -39.75
C ASP A 462 -5.89 16.67 -39.86
N LYS A 463 -5.45 17.06 -41.06
CA LYS A 463 -4.11 17.59 -41.27
C LYS A 463 -3.95 18.89 -40.48
N ALA A 464 -3.50 18.77 -39.23
CA ALA A 464 -2.73 19.73 -38.40
C ALA A 464 -3.18 21.20 -38.24
N ASN A 465 -4.19 21.70 -38.96
CA ASN A 465 -4.51 23.13 -39.03
C ASN A 465 -5.91 23.51 -38.57
N ASP A 466 -6.73 22.56 -38.10
CA ASP A 466 -8.10 22.89 -37.70
C ASP A 466 -8.16 23.36 -36.24
N VAL A 467 -8.28 24.68 -36.06
CA VAL A 467 -8.39 25.37 -34.76
C VAL A 467 -9.73 25.05 -34.08
N GLU A 468 -10.70 24.50 -34.80
CA GLU A 468 -12.06 24.28 -34.32
C GLU A 468 -12.20 23.04 -33.40
N THR A 469 -11.31 22.05 -33.51
CA THR A 469 -11.32 20.89 -32.60
C THR A 469 -10.80 21.25 -31.20
N ASP A 470 -9.97 22.29 -31.11
CA ASP A 470 -9.34 22.75 -29.87
C ASP A 470 -10.34 23.37 -28.90
N THR A 471 -11.33 24.09 -29.44
CA THR A 471 -12.36 24.77 -28.65
C THR A 471 -13.33 23.78 -28.02
N VAL A 472 -13.65 22.66 -28.68
CA VAL A 472 -14.57 21.65 -28.13
C VAL A 472 -13.96 20.89 -26.95
N ILE A 473 -12.68 20.53 -27.04
CA ILE A 473 -11.95 19.88 -25.93
C ILE A 473 -11.78 20.89 -24.77
N LEU A 474 -11.41 22.14 -25.06
CA LEU A 474 -11.34 23.20 -24.04
C LEU A 474 -12.68 23.45 -23.35
N GLU A 475 -13.78 23.49 -24.08
CA GLU A 475 -15.13 23.71 -23.52
C GLU A 475 -15.59 22.55 -22.64
N GLN A 476 -15.34 21.30 -23.04
CA GLN A 476 -15.63 20.13 -22.20
C GLN A 476 -14.76 20.09 -20.94
N VAL A 477 -13.47 20.41 -21.08
CA VAL A 477 -12.53 20.54 -19.96
C VAL A 477 -12.98 21.67 -19.03
N LYS A 478 -13.36 22.83 -19.57
CA LYS A 478 -13.87 23.98 -18.81
C LYS A 478 -15.18 23.69 -18.10
N THR A 479 -16.09 22.95 -18.70
CA THR A 479 -17.39 22.63 -18.11
C THR A 479 -17.23 21.59 -17.01
N ILE A 480 -16.50 20.51 -17.27
CA ILE A 480 -16.27 19.43 -16.29
C ILE A 480 -15.41 19.91 -15.12
N ILE A 481 -14.34 20.66 -15.39
CA ILE A 481 -13.47 21.20 -14.34
C ILE A 481 -14.12 22.39 -13.68
N GLY A 482 -14.78 23.29 -14.42
CA GLY A 482 -15.48 24.43 -13.86
C GLY A 482 -16.52 24.01 -12.84
N GLU A 483 -17.46 23.14 -13.19
CA GLU A 483 -18.56 22.75 -12.30
C GLU A 483 -18.11 21.80 -11.19
N ALA A 484 -17.35 20.74 -11.49
CA ALA A 484 -16.95 19.77 -10.46
C ALA A 484 -15.88 20.31 -9.48
N LEU A 485 -15.01 21.21 -9.95
CA LEU A 485 -13.99 21.84 -9.09
C LEU A 485 -14.60 22.98 -8.27
N LEU A 486 -15.57 23.74 -8.81
CA LEU A 486 -16.33 24.73 -8.02
C LEU A 486 -17.20 24.06 -6.94
N ASP A 487 -17.86 22.94 -7.24
CA ASP A 487 -18.68 22.22 -6.26
C ASP A 487 -17.83 21.57 -5.16
N LYS A 488 -16.65 21.02 -5.49
CA LYS A 488 -15.72 20.49 -4.48
C LYS A 488 -14.99 21.57 -3.69
N MET A 489 -14.65 22.71 -4.30
CA MET A 489 -14.05 23.85 -3.58
C MET A 489 -15.06 24.56 -2.66
N ARG A 490 -16.37 24.50 -2.97
CA ARG A 490 -17.44 25.01 -2.09
C ARG A 490 -17.71 24.12 -0.87
N GLN A 491 -17.19 22.90 -0.84
CA GLN A 491 -17.28 21.98 0.29
C GLN A 491 -15.88 21.67 0.84
N PRO A 492 -15.22 22.58 1.56
CA PRO A 492 -14.03 22.21 2.32
C PRO A 492 -14.46 21.16 3.36
N ARG A 493 -13.90 19.95 3.27
CA ARG A 493 -13.97 19.00 4.39
C ARG A 493 -13.02 19.51 5.46
N GLU A 494 -13.51 20.40 6.32
CA GLU A 494 -12.79 20.91 7.50
C GLU A 494 -12.34 19.76 8.44
N HIS A 495 -13.00 18.60 8.39
CA HIS A 495 -12.74 17.49 9.30
C HIS A 495 -11.40 16.76 9.11
N ASP A 496 -10.84 16.70 7.90
CA ASP A 496 -9.58 15.97 7.66
C ASP A 496 -8.34 16.81 8.02
N ILE A 497 -8.48 18.15 8.08
CA ILE A 497 -7.40 19.09 8.45
C ILE A 497 -7.37 19.26 9.97
N GLU A 498 -8.53 19.35 10.63
CA GLU A 498 -8.59 19.45 12.10
C GLU A 498 -8.09 18.17 12.79
N GLU A 499 -8.31 16.98 12.23
CA GLU A 499 -7.80 15.72 12.81
C GLU A 499 -6.27 15.60 12.64
N LEU A 500 -5.71 16.10 11.52
CA LEU A 500 -4.27 16.13 11.31
C LEU A 500 -3.58 17.19 12.18
N ASP A 501 -4.19 18.36 12.33
CA ASP A 501 -3.68 19.46 13.15
C ASP A 501 -3.86 19.19 14.65
N ALA A 502 -4.94 18.51 15.07
CA ALA A 502 -5.10 18.02 16.44
C ALA A 502 -4.10 16.91 16.79
N THR A 503 -3.79 16.01 15.83
CA THR A 503 -2.78 14.95 16.04
C THR A 503 -1.35 15.51 16.06
N MET A 504 -1.06 16.54 15.25
CA MET A 504 0.22 17.25 15.28
C MET A 504 0.36 18.16 16.50
N GLN A 505 -0.67 18.92 16.89
CA GLN A 505 -0.64 19.76 18.09
C GLN A 505 -0.60 18.92 19.37
N ALA A 506 -1.27 17.77 19.43
CA ALA A 506 -1.14 16.83 20.55
C ALA A 506 0.29 16.24 20.65
N GLY A 507 1.01 16.09 19.53
CA GLY A 507 2.41 15.68 19.50
C GLY A 507 3.40 16.81 19.83
N ILE A 508 3.06 18.06 19.57
CA ILE A 508 3.90 19.25 19.84
C ILE A 508 3.71 19.77 21.26
N ILE A 509 2.47 19.78 21.79
CA ILE A 509 2.18 20.22 23.17
C ILE A 509 2.78 19.24 24.18
N ARG A 510 2.74 17.92 23.92
CA ARG A 510 3.44 16.93 24.77
C ARG A 510 4.97 17.07 24.76
N ARG A 511 5.56 17.66 23.71
CA ARG A 511 7.00 17.96 23.65
C ARG A 511 7.38 19.26 24.34
N ALA A 512 6.43 20.15 24.58
CA ALA A 512 6.66 21.43 25.25
C ALA A 512 6.38 21.36 26.77
N GLU A 513 5.61 20.36 27.24
CA GLU A 513 5.35 20.15 28.68
C GLU A 513 6.43 19.32 29.39
N ASP A 514 7.30 18.62 28.65
CA ASP A 514 8.35 17.75 29.21
C ASP A 514 9.74 18.41 29.30
N ASP A 515 9.88 19.69 28.94
CA ASP A 515 11.15 20.43 28.98
C ASP A 515 11.17 21.47 30.12
N ASP A 516 10.79 21.05 31.33
CA ASP A 516 11.03 21.76 32.58
C ASP A 516 12.19 21.09 33.33
N THR A 517 13.43 21.42 32.95
CA THR A 517 14.61 21.16 33.79
C THR A 517 14.68 22.15 34.95
N PRO A 518 14.81 21.69 36.21
CA PRO A 518 15.45 22.47 37.25
C PRO A 518 16.91 22.00 37.39
N SER A 519 17.82 22.81 36.88
CA SER A 519 19.24 22.74 37.22
C SER A 519 19.47 23.20 38.66
N LEU A 520 19.97 22.32 39.53
CA LEU A 520 20.72 22.71 40.73
C LEU A 520 22.01 21.91 40.83
N LEU A 521 23.09 22.69 40.84
CA LEU A 521 24.51 22.35 40.87
C LEU A 521 24.93 21.72 42.21
N SER A 522 26.05 21.00 42.18
CA SER A 522 27.07 21.10 43.24
C SER A 522 28.48 20.89 42.65
N PRO A 523 29.37 21.89 42.77
CA PRO A 523 30.73 21.88 42.22
C PRO A 523 31.78 21.52 43.29
N SER A 524 32.95 21.07 42.83
CA SER A 524 34.17 21.00 43.64
C SER A 524 35.29 21.87 43.06
N SER A 525 35.73 22.82 43.90
CA SER A 525 37.08 23.38 44.05
C SER A 525 37.76 24.09 42.86
N HIS A 526 37.89 25.42 42.92
CA HIS A 526 39.04 26.08 43.56
C HIS A 526 38.99 27.64 43.48
N LEU A 527 39.36 28.25 44.62
CA LEU A 527 40.14 29.49 44.80
C LEU A 527 39.51 30.90 44.59
N ARG A 528 39.24 31.51 45.76
CA ARG A 528 39.78 32.80 46.29
C ARG A 528 39.16 34.16 45.90
N MET A 529 38.60 34.76 46.96
CA MET A 529 39.02 36.01 47.64
C MET A 529 38.18 37.31 47.48
N ASN A 530 38.04 37.94 48.66
CA ASN A 530 37.65 39.32 49.01
C ASN A 530 36.14 39.63 48.99
N VAL A 531 35.42 39.66 50.11
CA VAL A 531 35.49 40.54 51.32
C VAL A 531 35.08 41.99 51.06
N ALA A 532 33.88 42.29 51.58
CA ALA A 532 33.33 43.57 52.06
C ALA A 532 33.18 44.70 51.00
N VAL A 533 32.08 45.44 50.93
CA VAL A 533 31.35 46.15 52.00
C VAL A 533 29.93 46.45 51.48
N SER A 534 28.98 46.50 52.44
CA SER A 534 27.62 47.08 52.42
C SER A 534 26.59 46.56 51.43
#